data_AF-A0A933BPC5-F1
#
_entry.id   AF-A0A933BPC5-F1
#
_cell.length_a   1.000
_cell.length_b   1.000
_cell.length_c   1.000
_cell.angle_alpha   90.00
_cell.angle_beta   90.00
_cell.angle_gamma   90.00
#
_symmetry.space_group_name_H-M   'P 1'
#
loop_
_entity.id
_entity.type
_entity.pdbx_description
1 polymer ?
#
loop_
_entity_poly.entity_id
_entity_poly.type
_entity_poly.pdbx_seq_one_letter_code
_entity_poly.pdbx_strand_id
1 'polypeptide(L)' 'EDTLDLEPGDRMFLYTDGVVQARNGRHIPFGLKKLCDILEGDPKNPDTAARIVEQAIRKHLGGAQQNDDWTFLALQIS' A
#
# COMPACT_ATOMS: atom_id res chain seq x y z
N GLU A 1 -23.81 -4.60 -7.69
CA GLU A 1 -22.48 -4.26 -8.23
C GLU A 1 -22.35 -2.76 -8.14
N ASP A 2 -21.25 -2.28 -7.58
CA ASP A 2 -20.97 -0.86 -7.47
C ASP A 2 -19.99 -0.48 -8.58
N THR A 3 -20.26 0.62 -9.27
CA THR A 3 -19.43 1.14 -10.35
C THR A 3 -18.90 2.53 -9.96
N LEU A 4 -17.67 2.84 -10.39
CA LEU A 4 -17.04 4.14 -10.20
C LEU A 4 -16.50 4.61 -11.55
N ASP A 5 -16.91 5.81 -11.97
CA ASP A 5 -16.35 6.47 -13.14
C ASP A 5 -14.99 7.08 -12.77
N LEU A 6 -13.97 6.87 -13.61
CA LEU A 6 -12.61 7.36 -13.41
C LEU A 6 -12.25 8.36 -14.52
N GLU A 7 -11.56 9.43 -14.15
CA GLU A 7 -11.08 10.46 -15.06
C GLU A 7 -9.56 10.37 -15.28
N PRO A 8 -9.03 10.89 -16.40
CA PRO A 8 -7.59 11.03 -16.58
C PRO A 8 -6.94 11.81 -15.42
N GLY A 9 -5.91 11.22 -14.83
CA GLY A 9 -5.26 11.74 -13.62
C GLY A 9 -5.63 10.97 -12.35
N ASP A 10 -6.75 10.25 -12.35
CA ASP A 10 -7.14 9.41 -11.21
C ASP A 10 -6.12 8.29 -10.97
N ARG A 11 -5.89 8.01 -9.69
CA ARG A 11 -4.97 6.97 -9.24
C ARG A 11 -5.70 6.02 -8.32
N MET A 12 -5.45 4.73 -8.52
CA MET A 12 -5.97 3.68 -7.65
C MET A 12 -4.82 2.87 -7.07
N PHE A 13 -4.98 2.51 -5.79
CA PHE A 13 -4.10 1.60 -5.10
C PHE A 13 -4.93 0.45 -4.54
N LEU A 14 -4.80 -0.73 -5.15
CA LEU A 14 -5.51 -1.95 -4.74
C LEU A 14 -4.57 -2.80 -3.90
N TYR A 15 -5.06 -3.39 -2.82
CA TYR A 15 -4.22 -4.19 -1.92
C TYR A 15 -5.00 -5.36 -1.30
N THR A 16 -4.29 -6.43 -0.97
CA THR A 16 -4.81 -7.50 -0.10
C THR A 16 -4.62 -7.13 1.37
N ASP A 17 -5.43 -7.69 2.25
CA ASP A 17 -5.39 -7.40 3.68
C ASP A 17 -4.03 -7.67 4.35
N GLY A 18 -3.24 -8.61 3.80
CA GLY A 18 -1.84 -8.84 4.17
C GLY A 18 -0.97 -7.58 4.22
N VAL A 19 -1.26 -6.56 3.40
CA VAL A 19 -0.56 -5.25 3.44
C VAL A 19 -0.77 -4.53 4.76
N VAL A 20 -2.03 -4.35 5.18
CA VAL A 20 -2.35 -3.59 6.40
C VAL A 20 -2.15 -4.44 7.66
N GLN A 21 -2.24 -5.76 7.54
CA GLN A 21 -2.03 -6.70 8.64
C GLN A 21 -0.56 -7.04 8.88
N ALA A 22 0.36 -6.74 7.95
CA ALA A 22 1.79 -6.97 8.07
C ALA A 22 2.35 -6.52 9.44
N ARG A 23 2.85 -7.47 10.25
CA ARG A 23 3.20 -7.22 11.66
C ARG A 23 4.71 -7.07 11.84
N ASN A 24 5.11 -6.05 12.61
CA ASN A 24 6.49 -5.91 13.06
C ASN A 24 6.83 -6.90 14.18
N GLY A 25 8.09 -6.91 14.65
CA GLY A 25 8.55 -7.78 15.74
C GLY A 25 7.87 -7.56 17.10
N ARG A 26 7.05 -6.51 17.25
CA ARG A 26 6.20 -6.27 18.43
C ARG A 26 4.74 -6.68 18.21
N HIS A 27 4.47 -7.42 17.13
CA HIS A 27 3.13 -7.80 16.68
C HIS A 27 2.19 -6.63 16.35
N ILE A 28 2.73 -5.43 16.08
CA ILE A 28 1.94 -4.25 15.71
C ILE A 28 1.74 -4.26 14.17
N PRO A 29 0.49 -4.17 13.67
CA PRO A 29 0.21 -4.14 12.23
C PRO A 29 0.73 -2.86 11.56
N PHE A 30 0.97 -2.91 10.25
CA PHE A 30 1.37 -1.76 9.45
C PHE A 30 0.27 -0.68 9.45
N GLY A 31 -0.97 -1.11 9.28
CA GLY A 31 -2.18 -0.31 9.46
C GLY A 31 -2.57 0.53 8.25
N LEU A 32 -3.88 0.72 8.08
CA LEU A 32 -4.47 1.49 6.98
C LEU A 32 -4.05 2.96 7.03
N LYS A 33 -4.00 3.58 8.22
CA LYS A 33 -3.62 4.99 8.37
C LYS A 33 -2.25 5.27 7.75
N LYS A 34 -1.25 4.43 8.02
CA LYS A 34 0.11 4.61 7.48
C LYS A 34 0.13 4.46 5.95
N LEU A 35 -0.67 3.52 5.41
CA LEU A 35 -0.83 3.37 3.97
C LEU A 35 -1.43 4.64 3.34
N CYS A 36 -2.52 5.17 3.91
CA CYS A 36 -3.14 6.42 3.45
C CYS A 36 -2.16 7.60 3.54
N ASP A 37 -1.48 7.79 4.68
CA ASP A 37 -0.51 8.87 4.88
C ASP A 37 0.60 8.86 3.79
N ILE A 38 1.01 7.65 3.32
CA ILE A 38 1.99 7.50 2.24
C ILE A 38 1.41 7.91 0.88
N LEU A 39 0.18 7.44 0.58
CA LEU A 39 -0.46 7.68 -0.72
C LEU A 39 -0.95 9.13 -0.88
N GLU A 40 -1.37 9.77 0.22
CA GLU A 40 -1.73 11.19 0.27
C GLU A 40 -0.53 12.12 0.13
N GLY A 41 0.69 11.61 0.34
CA GLY A 41 1.95 12.34 0.06
C GLY A 41 2.22 12.60 -1.44
N ASP A 42 1.25 12.31 -2.31
CA ASP A 42 1.25 12.49 -3.76
C ASP A 42 2.53 11.97 -4.47
N PRO A 43 2.76 10.64 -4.45
CA PRO A 43 3.85 10.04 -5.20
C PRO A 43 3.67 10.30 -6.70
N LYS A 44 4.70 10.85 -7.36
CA LYS A 44 4.65 11.35 -8.76
C LYS A 44 3.99 10.43 -9.80
N ASN A 45 4.05 9.11 -9.63
CA ASN A 45 3.48 8.10 -10.52
C ASN A 45 3.23 6.77 -9.77
N PRO A 46 2.49 5.82 -10.37
CA PRO A 46 2.18 4.52 -9.75
C PRO A 46 3.41 3.73 -9.30
N ASP A 47 4.47 3.65 -10.11
CA ASP A 47 5.71 2.96 -9.75
C ASP A 47 6.38 3.55 -8.50
N THR A 48 6.37 4.88 -8.39
CA THR A 48 6.89 5.58 -7.21
C THR A 48 6.05 5.27 -5.99
N ALA A 49 4.71 5.27 -6.12
CA ALA A 49 3.80 4.90 -5.04
C ALA A 49 4.06 3.47 -4.55
N ALA A 50 4.09 2.51 -5.47
CA ALA A 50 4.36 1.11 -5.21
C ALA A 50 5.69 0.91 -4.47
N ARG A 51 6.77 1.54 -4.95
CA ARG A 51 8.09 1.44 -4.33
C ARG A 51 8.15 2.05 -2.94
N ILE A 52 7.50 3.20 -2.70
CA ILE A 52 7.48 3.82 -1.37
C ILE A 52 6.70 2.94 -0.38
N VAL A 53 5.56 2.40 -0.80
CA VAL A 53 4.76 1.48 0.03
C VAL A 53 5.55 0.21 0.34
N GLU A 54 6.19 -0.41 -0.66
CA GLU A 54 7.03 -1.59 -0.47
C GLU A 54 8.13 -1.34 0.57
N GLN A 55 8.88 -0.24 0.42
CA GLN A 55 9.95 0.13 1.35
C GLN A 55 9.42 0.41 2.75
N ALA A 56 8.26 1.05 2.87
CA ALA A 56 7.63 1.33 4.15
C ALA A 56 7.21 0.04 4.87
N ILE A 57 6.63 -0.92 4.15
CA ILE A 57 6.27 -2.23 4.69
C ILE A 57 7.54 -2.96 5.13
N ARG A 58 8.55 -3.11 4.26
CA ARG A 58 9.81 -3.80 4.61
C ARG A 58 10.48 -3.19 5.84
N LYS A 59 10.53 -1.86 5.93
CA LYS A 59 11.07 -1.14 7.09
C LYS A 59 10.25 -1.40 8.34
N HIS A 60 8.92 -1.44 8.24
CA HIS A 60 8.03 -1.75 9.36
C HIS A 60 8.23 -3.17 9.87
N LEU A 61 8.35 -4.15 8.97
CA LEU A 61 8.57 -5.56 9.34
C LEU A 61 9.86 -5.75 10.12
N GLY A 62 10.95 -5.08 9.71
CA GLY A 62 12.24 -5.17 10.40
C GLY A 62 12.80 -6.60 10.46
N GLY A 63 12.45 -7.45 9.49
CA GLY A 63 12.84 -8.86 9.45
C GLY A 63 11.96 -9.80 10.29
N ALA A 64 10.86 -9.31 10.88
CA ALA A 64 9.90 -10.16 11.59
C ALA A 64 9.30 -11.22 10.64
N GLN A 65 9.17 -12.45 11.13
CA GLN A 65 8.50 -13.53 10.41
C GLN A 65 7.07 -13.12 10.09
N GLN A 66 6.69 -13.24 8.81
CA GLN A 66 5.33 -13.00 8.35
C GLN A 66 4.59 -14.32 8.18
N ASN A 67 3.28 -14.26 8.40
CA ASN A 67 2.38 -15.40 8.27
C ASN A 67 1.56 -15.35 6.97
N ASP A 68 1.65 -14.25 6.21
CA ASP A 68 0.83 -13.99 5.03
C ASP A 68 1.61 -13.15 4.01
N ASP A 69 1.17 -13.21 2.75
CA ASP A 69 1.73 -12.43 1.65
C ASP A 69 1.04 -11.06 1.56
N TRP A 70 1.82 -10.02 1.24
CA TRP A 70 1.31 -8.69 0.97
C TRP A 70 1.38 -8.41 -0.53
N THR A 71 0.22 -8.18 -1.15
CA THR A 71 0.12 -7.88 -2.58
C THR A 71 -0.59 -6.55 -2.78
N PHE A 72 -0.11 -5.75 -3.73
CA PHE A 72 -0.76 -4.52 -4.13
C PHE A 72 -0.51 -4.19 -5.60
N LEU A 73 -1.41 -3.37 -6.17
CA LEU A 73 -1.34 -2.84 -7.53
C LEU A 73 -1.57 -1.34 -7.47
N ALA A 74 -0.66 -0.58 -8.07
CA ALA A 74 -0.83 0.85 -8.30
C ALA A 74 -1.10 1.07 -9.80
N LEU A 75 -2.14 1.84 -10.11
CA LEU A 75 -2.47 2.23 -11.48
C LEU A 75 -2.86 3.71 -11.54
N GLN A 76 -2.69 4.30 -12.71
CA GLN A 76 -3.12 5.65 -13.01
C GLN A 76 -3.88 5.62 -14.33
N ILE A 77 -5.01 6.34 -14.38
CA ILE A 77 -5.76 6.56 -15.60
C ILE A 77 -5.11 7.74 -16.34
N SER A 78 -4.81 7.54 -17.62
CA SER A 78 -4.06 8.47 -18.47
C SER A 78 -4.84 8.81 -19.73
#